data_AF-A0AA37UQD6-F1
#
_entry.id   AF-A0AA37UQD6-F1
#
_cell.length_a   1.000
_cell.length_b   1.000
_cell.length_c   1.000
_cell.angle_alpha   90.00
_cell.angle_beta   90.00
_cell.angle_gamma   90.00
#
_symmetry.space_group_name_H-M   'P 1'
#
loop_
_entity.id
_entity.type
_entity.pdbx_description
1 polymer ?
#
loop_
_entity_poly.entity_id
_entity_poly.type
_entity_poly.pdbx_seq_one_letter_code
_entity_poly.pdbx_strand_id
1 'polypeptide(L)'
;MIESPTAAADARRERRSKYHEADVVVVGAGVFGCAIAYALAQQGRSVILLERWMKEPNRIVGELLQPGGIVALRQLGLADALEGIDAVPCYGYKVSFHGEGVDIPYPSFDENGRMIHASSNTETTSSSAKQKEGRCFHHGRFIMNLRKACQKQENITIFETEVTATIRGDDQNTVLGVRSNTKDAATGEKKEDYFFGQLTIIADGYASKFRKEHIAQAPVVKSKFYALELIDAPMPSPGYGHVVIGKAFPVLMYQIGTHETRALIDVPANIPEASPAAGGVRGYIKNVVMPTLPPQMRPLTSIINVLAMALYALFAANDRQLRALQMGCFQYFQRGHASEPMALMGGLLHQPSKLAYHFFSVAFLAIWLNALDLMSGSIFGFLKAPLALIDGILILWRASVVFLPVMWRELN
;
A
#
# COMPACT_ATOMS: atom_id res chain seq x y z
N MET A 1 0.09 41.37 -39.13
CA MET A 1 -0.54 41.58 -37.81
C MET A 1 0.07 40.55 -36.88
N ILE A 2 0.86 40.98 -35.89
CA ILE A 2 1.43 40.07 -34.89
C ILE A 2 0.35 39.88 -33.83
N GLU A 3 -0.23 38.68 -33.72
CA GLU A 3 -1.18 38.35 -32.66
C GLU A 3 -0.54 38.58 -31.28
N SER A 4 -1.30 39.13 -30.34
CA SER A 4 -0.82 39.31 -28.98
C SER A 4 -0.58 37.95 -28.31
N PRO A 5 0.41 37.82 -27.40
CA PRO A 5 0.72 36.55 -26.73
C PRO A 5 -0.50 35.90 -26.05
N THR A 6 -1.39 36.71 -25.49
CA THR A 6 -2.63 36.27 -24.83
C THR A 6 -3.63 35.66 -25.81
N ALA A 7 -3.87 36.31 -26.96
CA ALA A 7 -4.79 35.80 -27.98
C ALA A 7 -4.31 34.44 -28.54
N ALA A 8 -3.01 34.29 -28.76
CA ALA A 8 -2.42 33.04 -29.23
C ALA A 8 -2.46 31.91 -28.18
N ALA A 9 -2.43 32.24 -26.89
CA ALA A 9 -2.59 31.27 -25.81
C ALA A 9 -4.05 30.79 -25.70
N ASP A 10 -5.00 31.72 -25.78
CA ASP A 10 -6.44 31.43 -25.77
C ASP A 10 -6.85 30.56 -26.97
N ALA A 11 -6.37 30.89 -28.17
CA ALA A 11 -6.62 30.08 -29.37
C ALA A 11 -6.07 28.65 -29.24
N ARG A 12 -4.86 28.48 -28.67
CA ARG A 12 -4.28 27.15 -28.41
C ARG A 12 -5.08 26.37 -27.38
N ARG A 13 -5.59 27.04 -26.34
CA ARG A 13 -6.44 26.42 -25.31
C ARG A 13 -7.78 25.96 -25.89
N GLU A 14 -8.40 26.80 -26.71
CA GLU A 14 -9.63 26.46 -27.42
C GLU A 14 -9.40 25.25 -28.34
N ARG A 15 -8.30 25.25 -29.08
CA ARG A 15 -7.93 24.13 -29.96
C ARG A 15 -7.86 22.79 -29.23
N ARG A 16 -7.19 22.75 -28.08
CA ARG A 16 -7.13 21.54 -27.25
C ARG A 16 -8.51 21.13 -26.70
N SER A 17 -9.29 22.10 -26.24
CA SER A 17 -10.50 21.82 -25.46
C SER A 17 -11.73 21.53 -26.31
N LYS A 18 -11.83 22.12 -27.52
CA LYS A 18 -12.98 21.96 -28.42
C LYS A 18 -12.71 21.02 -29.59
N TYR A 19 -11.50 21.09 -30.16
CA TYR A 19 -11.14 20.34 -31.37
C TYR A 19 -10.22 19.15 -31.08
N HIS A 20 -9.79 18.98 -29.82
CA HIS A 20 -8.93 17.88 -29.39
C HIS A 20 -7.60 17.79 -30.17
N GLU A 21 -7.08 18.94 -30.61
CA GLU A 21 -5.79 19.04 -31.29
C GLU A 21 -4.75 19.78 -30.43
N ALA A 22 -3.52 19.27 -30.43
CA ALA A 22 -2.39 19.83 -29.70
C ALA A 22 -1.06 19.60 -30.42
N ASP A 23 0.03 20.18 -29.94
CA ASP A 23 1.37 19.81 -30.40
C ASP A 23 1.68 18.37 -30.00
N VAL A 24 1.29 17.97 -28.78
CA VAL A 24 1.60 16.65 -28.22
C VAL A 24 0.37 16.03 -27.54
N VAL A 25 0.10 14.77 -27.85
CA VAL A 25 -0.87 13.92 -27.12
C VAL A 25 -0.10 12.92 -26.26
N VAL A 26 -0.30 12.94 -24.95
CA VAL A 26 0.32 12.02 -23.99
C VAL A 26 -0.75 11.08 -23.44
N VAL A 27 -0.55 9.77 -23.62
CA VAL A 27 -1.48 8.73 -23.18
C VAL A 27 -1.01 8.11 -21.86
N GLY A 28 -1.74 8.34 -20.79
CA GLY A 28 -1.51 7.83 -19.44
C GLY A 28 -0.95 8.91 -18.51
N ALA A 29 -1.71 9.34 -17.52
CA ALA A 29 -1.29 10.32 -16.50
C ALA A 29 -0.70 9.60 -15.27
N GLY A 30 0.26 8.71 -15.51
CA GLY A 30 1.13 8.13 -14.49
C GLY A 30 2.37 8.99 -14.22
N VAL A 31 3.40 8.42 -13.60
CA VAL A 31 4.66 9.12 -13.26
C VAL A 31 5.29 9.77 -14.51
N PHE A 32 5.59 8.96 -15.53
CA PHE A 32 6.24 9.46 -16.75
C PHE A 32 5.33 10.42 -17.54
N GLY A 33 4.06 10.07 -17.72
CA GLY A 33 3.12 10.89 -18.49
C GLY A 33 2.89 12.29 -17.89
N CYS A 34 2.77 12.39 -16.57
CA CYS A 34 2.71 13.71 -15.93
C CYS A 34 4.02 14.48 -16.08
N ALA A 35 5.16 13.82 -15.84
CA ALA A 35 6.48 14.47 -15.94
C ALA A 35 6.76 15.00 -17.36
N ILE A 36 6.52 14.21 -18.40
CA ILE A 36 6.77 14.63 -19.79
C ILE A 36 5.78 15.69 -20.25
N ALA A 37 4.49 15.58 -19.89
CA ALA A 37 3.50 16.59 -20.21
C ALA A 37 3.85 17.94 -19.56
N TYR A 38 4.24 17.92 -18.29
CA TYR A 38 4.67 19.12 -17.56
C TYR A 38 5.91 19.76 -18.18
N ALA A 39 6.94 18.95 -18.50
CA ALA A 39 8.17 19.44 -19.12
C ALA A 39 7.91 20.10 -20.48
N LEU A 40 7.10 19.48 -21.34
CA LEU A 40 6.77 20.01 -22.65
C LEU A 40 5.92 21.29 -22.55
N ALA A 41 4.97 21.33 -21.61
CA ALA A 41 4.15 22.51 -21.36
C ALA A 41 4.97 23.71 -20.89
N GLN A 42 5.96 23.49 -20.03
CA GLN A 42 6.92 24.51 -19.58
C GLN A 42 7.81 25.04 -20.73
N GLN A 43 8.00 24.25 -21.78
CA GLN A 43 8.68 24.67 -23.02
C GLN A 43 7.73 25.36 -24.01
N GLY A 44 6.49 25.67 -23.60
CA GLY A 44 5.51 26.40 -24.41
C GLY A 44 4.71 25.53 -25.39
N ARG A 45 4.83 24.19 -25.31
CA ARG A 45 4.05 23.26 -26.15
C ARG A 45 2.63 23.11 -25.61
N SER A 46 1.66 23.07 -26.50
CA SER A 46 0.30 22.67 -26.17
C SER A 46 0.23 21.15 -26.01
N VAL A 47 -0.27 20.68 -24.87
CA VAL A 47 -0.28 19.26 -24.52
C VAL A 47 -1.69 18.81 -24.14
N ILE A 48 -2.12 17.69 -24.73
CA ILE A 48 -3.29 16.94 -24.28
C ILE A 48 -2.78 15.75 -23.46
N LEU A 49 -3.24 15.63 -22.22
CA LEU A 49 -2.89 14.52 -21.32
C LEU A 49 -4.13 13.66 -21.08
N LEU A 50 -4.09 12.42 -21.52
CA LEU A 50 -5.21 11.48 -21.45
C LEU A 50 -5.00 10.47 -20.33
N GLU A 51 -6.02 10.21 -19.54
CA GLU A 51 -5.97 9.20 -18.48
C GLU A 51 -7.29 8.46 -18.37
N ARG A 52 -7.25 7.14 -18.21
CA ARG A 52 -8.46 6.34 -18.11
C ARG A 52 -9.27 6.67 -16.85
N TRP A 53 -8.59 6.85 -15.71
CA TRP A 53 -9.23 7.19 -14.44
C TRP A 53 -8.41 8.22 -13.66
N MET A 54 -9.01 9.41 -13.43
CA MET A 54 -8.34 10.48 -12.69
C MET A 54 -8.39 10.33 -11.17
N LYS A 55 -9.16 9.37 -10.65
CA LYS A 55 -9.15 9.02 -9.23
C LYS A 55 -7.78 8.54 -8.74
N GLU A 56 -7.57 8.63 -7.44
CA GLU A 56 -6.34 8.18 -6.79
C GLU A 56 -6.07 6.69 -7.08
N PRO A 57 -4.90 6.35 -7.65
CA PRO A 57 -4.53 4.95 -7.88
C PRO A 57 -4.21 4.24 -6.56
N ASN A 58 -4.91 3.14 -6.28
CA ASN A 58 -4.51 2.21 -5.22
C ASN A 58 -3.56 1.15 -5.83
N ARG A 59 -2.25 1.33 -5.64
CA ARG A 59 -1.20 0.46 -6.19
C ARG A 59 -0.05 0.31 -5.19
N ILE A 60 0.60 -0.85 -5.26
CA ILE A 60 1.75 -1.24 -4.40
C ILE A 60 3.11 -0.99 -5.06
N VAL A 61 3.14 -0.29 -6.20
CA VAL A 61 4.34 -0.06 -7.01
C VAL A 61 4.73 1.41 -6.99
N GLY A 62 6.03 1.71 -7.05
CA GLY A 62 6.52 3.08 -7.15
C GLY A 62 6.25 3.91 -5.89
N GLU A 63 6.47 3.32 -4.72
CA GLU A 63 6.30 3.93 -3.39
C GLU A 63 7.63 4.43 -2.79
N LEU A 64 8.77 4.24 -3.48
CA LEU A 64 10.09 4.77 -3.10
C LEU A 64 10.71 5.49 -4.29
N LEU A 65 10.97 6.79 -4.14
CA LEU A 65 11.72 7.59 -5.07
C LEU A 65 13.18 7.69 -4.61
N GLN A 66 14.08 7.19 -5.46
CA GLN A 66 15.52 7.25 -5.25
C GLN A 66 16.02 8.70 -5.22
N PRO A 67 17.18 8.99 -4.59
CA PRO A 67 17.71 10.35 -4.53
C PRO A 67 17.90 11.00 -5.91
N GLY A 68 18.33 10.24 -6.91
CA GLY A 68 18.43 10.72 -8.30
C GLY A 68 17.07 11.10 -8.91
N GLY A 69 16.01 10.36 -8.56
CA GLY A 69 14.65 10.69 -8.97
C GLY A 69 14.14 12.00 -8.35
N ILE A 70 14.49 12.28 -7.09
CA ILE A 70 14.17 13.56 -6.43
C ILE A 70 14.90 14.72 -7.11
N VAL A 71 16.17 14.54 -7.47
CA VAL A 71 16.95 15.55 -8.22
C VAL A 71 16.29 15.84 -9.56
N ALA A 72 15.92 14.80 -10.32
CA ALA A 72 15.22 14.96 -11.59
C ALA A 72 13.87 15.67 -11.42
N LEU A 73 13.11 15.30 -10.39
CA LEU A 73 11.81 15.92 -10.09
C LEU A 73 11.96 17.42 -9.76
N ARG A 74 13.01 17.79 -9.03
CA ARG A 74 13.34 19.20 -8.74
C ARG A 74 13.74 19.97 -10.00
N GLN A 75 14.54 19.38 -10.88
CA GLN A 75 14.92 20.01 -12.15
C GLN A 75 13.71 20.25 -13.06
N LEU A 76 12.71 19.37 -12.99
CA LEU A 76 11.43 19.53 -13.69
C LEU A 76 10.49 20.55 -13.04
N GLY A 77 10.80 21.09 -11.86
CA GLY A 77 9.89 21.96 -11.12
C GLY A 77 8.70 21.24 -10.48
N LEU A 78 8.84 19.93 -10.20
CA LEU A 78 7.78 19.06 -9.69
C LEU A 78 8.05 18.55 -8.27
N ALA A 79 9.09 19.04 -7.58
CA ALA A 79 9.49 18.55 -6.26
C ALA A 79 8.37 18.63 -5.21
N ASP A 80 7.53 19.68 -5.28
CA ASP A 80 6.37 19.89 -4.40
C ASP A 80 5.35 18.74 -4.47
N ALA A 81 5.43 17.87 -5.48
CA ALA A 81 4.56 16.71 -5.54
C ALA A 81 4.81 15.70 -4.40
N LEU A 82 5.97 15.78 -3.73
CA LEU A 82 6.33 14.97 -2.56
C LEU A 82 5.83 15.57 -1.25
N GLU A 83 5.31 16.79 -1.26
CA GLU A 83 4.89 17.50 -0.05
C GLU A 83 3.42 17.25 0.27
N GLY A 84 3.08 17.26 1.57
CA GLY A 84 1.70 17.12 2.04
C GLY A 84 1.04 15.77 1.77
N ILE A 85 1.83 14.72 1.52
CA ILE A 85 1.33 13.35 1.25
C ILE A 85 1.75 12.32 2.31
N ASP A 86 2.26 12.80 3.45
CA ASP A 86 2.88 11.98 4.49
C ASP A 86 4.07 11.16 3.95
N ALA A 87 4.86 11.77 3.06
CA ALA A 87 6.08 11.15 2.56
C ALA A 87 7.14 11.12 3.66
N VAL A 88 7.85 10.00 3.77
CA VAL A 88 8.91 9.81 4.77
C VAL A 88 10.29 9.78 4.10
N PRO A 89 11.34 10.30 4.76
CA PRO A 89 12.70 10.21 4.24
C PRO A 89 13.20 8.77 4.18
N CYS A 90 14.06 8.49 3.21
CA CYS A 90 14.78 7.22 3.09
C CYS A 90 16.28 7.52 2.98
N TYR A 91 17.08 7.04 3.92
CA TYR A 91 18.51 7.35 4.03
C TYR A 91 19.42 6.25 3.49
N GLY A 92 18.83 5.14 3.05
CA GLY A 92 19.54 4.01 2.46
C GLY A 92 18.83 2.69 2.78
N TYR A 93 19.62 1.63 2.86
CA TYR A 93 19.13 0.28 3.08
C TYR A 93 19.83 -0.42 4.25
N LYS A 94 19.09 -1.32 4.88
CA LYS A 94 19.59 -2.35 5.79
C LYS A 94 19.35 -3.69 5.13
N VAL A 95 20.41 -4.42 4.81
CA VAL A 95 20.31 -5.72 4.15
C VAL A 95 20.62 -6.80 5.16
N SER A 96 19.74 -7.78 5.32
CA SER A 96 19.99 -9.00 6.08
C SER A 96 20.12 -10.17 5.10
N PHE A 97 21.24 -10.88 5.16
CA PHE A 97 21.52 -12.07 4.36
C PHE A 97 21.77 -13.26 5.30
N HIS A 98 20.85 -14.22 5.32
CA HIS A 98 20.87 -15.38 6.24
C HIS A 98 21.06 -15.02 7.72
N GLY A 99 20.58 -13.84 8.13
CA GLY A 99 20.69 -13.34 9.50
C GLY A 99 21.88 -12.39 9.73
N GLU A 100 22.82 -12.28 8.79
CA GLU A 100 23.92 -11.32 8.85
C GLU A 100 23.51 -9.98 8.23
N GLY A 101 23.69 -8.89 8.97
CA GLY A 101 23.27 -7.55 8.55
C GLY A 101 24.40 -6.71 7.96
N VAL A 102 24.10 -5.93 6.93
CA VAL A 102 24.94 -4.84 6.43
C VAL A 102 24.14 -3.56 6.23
N ASP A 103 24.78 -2.45 6.60
CA ASP A 103 24.24 -1.11 6.44
C ASP A 103 24.72 -0.51 5.13
N ILE A 104 23.79 -0.03 4.31
CA ILE A 104 24.06 0.57 3.00
C ILE A 104 23.43 1.97 2.97
N PRO A 105 24.04 2.97 3.62
CA PRO A 105 23.57 4.34 3.55
C PRO A 105 23.71 4.88 2.12
N TYR A 106 22.82 5.79 1.72
CA TYR A 106 23.02 6.55 0.49
C TYR A 106 24.30 7.39 0.57
N PRO A 107 24.97 7.62 -0.58
CA PRO A 107 26.23 8.34 -0.61
C PRO A 107 26.06 9.80 -0.18
N SER A 108 27.08 10.29 0.50
CA SER A 108 27.25 11.72 0.80
C SER A 108 28.12 12.36 -0.26
N PHE A 109 27.90 13.65 -0.48
CA PHE A 109 28.66 14.44 -1.44
C PHE A 109 29.23 15.68 -0.75
N ASP A 110 30.45 16.05 -1.14
CA ASP A 110 31.05 17.32 -0.71
C ASP A 110 30.41 18.52 -1.45
N GLU A 111 30.84 19.73 -1.09
CA GLU A 111 30.36 20.97 -1.69
C GLU A 111 30.63 21.07 -3.20
N ASN A 112 31.60 20.30 -3.71
CA ASN A 112 31.98 20.24 -5.11
C ASN A 112 31.25 19.12 -5.88
N GLY A 113 30.32 18.40 -5.23
CA GLY A 113 29.56 17.31 -5.83
C GLY A 113 30.36 16.03 -6.03
N ARG A 114 31.51 15.86 -5.36
CA ARG A 114 32.29 14.62 -5.38
C ARG A 114 31.73 13.66 -4.35
N MET A 115 31.64 12.38 -4.72
CA MET A 115 31.20 11.32 -3.81
C MET A 115 32.23 11.13 -2.70
N ILE A 116 31.78 11.21 -1.46
CA ILE A 116 32.61 10.89 -0.31
C ILE A 116 32.59 9.37 -0.17
N HIS A 117 33.68 8.72 -0.56
CA HIS A 117 33.87 7.30 -0.27
C HIS A 117 34.06 7.14 1.23
N ALA A 118 33.21 6.34 1.87
CA ALA A 118 33.46 5.89 3.23
C ALA A 118 34.64 4.90 3.21
N SER A 119 35.88 5.39 3.09
CA SER A 119 37.03 4.57 3.42
C SER A 119 37.14 4.50 4.94
N SER A 120 37.27 3.26 5.42
CA SER A 120 37.78 2.88 6.73
C SER A 120 38.51 4.00 7.52
N ASN A 121 37.98 4.27 8.72
CA ASN A 121 38.66 4.93 9.85
C ASN A 121 38.99 6.44 9.81
N THR A 122 38.32 7.28 9.04
CA THR A 122 38.42 8.75 9.25
C THR A 122 37.10 9.38 9.65
N GLU A 123 36.97 9.67 10.95
CA GLU A 123 36.03 10.62 11.55
C GLU A 123 36.31 12.06 11.06
N THR A 124 36.10 12.32 9.77
CA THR A 124 36.00 13.70 9.27
C THR A 124 34.57 13.95 8.86
N THR A 125 33.72 14.11 9.88
CA THR A 125 32.42 14.78 9.77
C THR A 125 32.67 16.26 9.46
N SER A 126 32.96 16.57 8.20
CA SER A 126 32.77 17.94 7.72
C SER A 126 31.27 18.26 7.85
N SER A 127 30.94 19.30 8.62
CA SER A 127 29.58 19.75 8.93
C SER A 127 28.79 20.24 7.71
N SER A 128 29.34 20.12 6.49
CA SER A 128 28.72 20.55 5.24
C SER A 128 28.38 19.42 4.26
N ALA A 129 28.74 18.16 4.56
CA ALA A 129 28.38 17.02 3.70
C ALA A 129 26.86 16.79 3.72
N LYS A 130 26.18 17.07 2.59
CA LYS A 130 24.74 16.80 2.45
C LYS A 130 24.55 15.37 1.97
N GLN A 131 24.06 14.50 2.86
CA GLN A 131 23.63 13.16 2.49
C GLN A 131 22.48 13.26 1.49
N LYS A 132 22.58 12.52 0.38
CA LYS A 132 21.46 12.38 -0.54
C LYS A 132 20.45 11.43 0.09
N GLU A 133 19.19 11.83 0.12
CA GLU A 133 18.09 11.03 0.65
C GLU A 133 17.07 10.72 -0.44
N GLY A 134 16.42 9.56 -0.32
CA GLY A 134 15.22 9.19 -1.03
C GLY A 134 13.96 9.64 -0.28
N ARG A 135 12.80 9.32 -0.87
CA ARG A 135 11.49 9.57 -0.28
C ARG A 135 10.59 8.37 -0.51
N CYS A 136 9.98 7.85 0.54
CA CYS A 136 8.91 6.87 0.44
C CYS A 136 7.54 7.52 0.65
N PHE A 137 6.49 6.99 0.04
CA PHE A 137 5.14 7.54 0.10
C PHE A 137 4.11 6.54 -0.42
N HIS A 138 2.84 6.76 -0.10
CA HIS A 138 1.74 6.14 -0.83
C HIS A 138 1.72 6.60 -2.29
N HIS A 139 1.84 5.65 -3.23
CA HIS A 139 1.94 5.92 -4.67
C HIS A 139 0.78 6.78 -5.19
N GLY A 140 -0.44 6.49 -4.77
CA GLY A 140 -1.64 7.19 -5.20
C GLY A 140 -1.56 8.68 -4.93
N ARG A 141 -1.20 9.06 -3.69
CA ARG A 141 -1.06 10.46 -3.26
C ARG A 141 -0.02 11.22 -4.11
N PHE A 142 1.12 10.60 -4.39
CA PHE A 142 2.15 11.17 -5.27
C PHE A 142 1.64 11.39 -6.70
N ILE A 143 0.95 10.41 -7.29
CA ILE A 143 0.33 10.56 -8.62
C ILE A 143 -0.70 11.69 -8.63
N MET A 144 -1.53 11.80 -7.59
CA MET A 144 -2.52 12.87 -7.51
C MET A 144 -1.87 14.24 -7.44
N ASN A 145 -0.75 14.39 -6.73
CA ASN A 145 -0.01 15.64 -6.70
C ASN A 145 0.66 15.97 -8.05
N LEU A 146 1.21 14.98 -8.77
CA LEU A 146 1.70 15.19 -10.14
C LEU A 146 0.59 15.64 -11.09
N ARG A 147 -0.58 14.99 -11.01
CA ARG A 147 -1.76 15.36 -11.81
C ARG A 147 -2.24 16.78 -11.48
N LYS A 148 -2.27 17.16 -10.20
CA LYS A 148 -2.58 18.54 -9.77
C LYS A 148 -1.58 19.55 -10.34
N ALA A 149 -0.28 19.21 -10.38
CA ALA A 149 0.73 20.08 -10.98
C ALA A 149 0.48 20.28 -12.48
N CYS A 150 0.13 19.21 -13.21
CA CYS A 150 -0.27 19.32 -14.61
C CYS A 150 -1.56 20.14 -14.81
N GLN A 151 -2.57 19.99 -13.95
CA GLN A 151 -3.83 20.75 -14.03
C GLN A 151 -3.63 22.27 -13.89
N LYS A 152 -2.59 22.69 -13.16
CA LYS A 152 -2.25 24.10 -12.98
C LYS A 152 -1.53 24.71 -14.20
N GLN A 153 -1.08 23.90 -15.15
CA GLN A 153 -0.39 24.39 -16.35
C GLN A 153 -1.38 24.79 -17.43
N GLU A 154 -1.38 26.07 -17.82
CA GLU A 154 -2.28 26.60 -18.85
C GLU A 154 -2.14 25.88 -20.20
N ASN A 155 -0.93 25.41 -20.50
CA ASN A 155 -0.59 24.70 -21.73
C ASN A 155 -1.02 23.23 -21.75
N ILE A 156 -1.57 22.69 -20.66
CA ILE A 156 -2.03 21.30 -20.56
C ILE A 156 -3.56 21.27 -20.48
N THR A 157 -4.19 20.43 -21.30
CA THR A 157 -5.60 20.05 -21.12
C THR A 157 -5.67 18.55 -20.80
N ILE A 158 -6.34 18.19 -19.70
CA ILE A 158 -6.45 16.80 -19.25
C ILE A 158 -7.85 16.27 -19.58
N PHE A 159 -7.91 15.05 -20.11
CA PHE A 159 -9.17 14.35 -20.36
C PHE A 159 -9.19 12.99 -19.65
N GLU A 160 -10.27 12.72 -18.92
CA GLU A 160 -10.54 11.38 -18.40
C GLU A 160 -11.18 10.52 -19.50
N THR A 161 -10.37 9.72 -20.19
CA THR A 161 -10.78 8.90 -21.34
C THR A 161 -9.93 7.63 -21.47
N GLU A 162 -10.54 6.56 -21.97
CA GLU A 162 -9.82 5.31 -22.23
C GLU A 162 -9.34 5.26 -23.68
N VAL A 163 -8.03 5.43 -23.89
CA VAL A 163 -7.44 5.27 -25.23
C VAL A 163 -7.48 3.79 -25.66
N THR A 164 -7.91 3.56 -26.89
CA THR A 164 -8.16 2.22 -27.45
C THR A 164 -7.28 1.87 -28.65
N ALA A 165 -6.87 2.85 -29.46
CA ALA A 165 -6.07 2.64 -30.67
C ALA A 165 -5.26 3.91 -31.03
N THR A 166 -4.15 3.74 -31.75
CA THR A 166 -3.52 4.86 -32.48
C THR A 166 -4.26 5.11 -33.79
N ILE A 167 -4.34 6.38 -34.22
CA ILE A 167 -4.83 6.76 -35.54
C ILE A 167 -3.63 6.83 -36.48
N ARG A 168 -3.71 6.14 -37.62
CA ARG A 168 -2.65 6.09 -38.63
C ARG A 168 -3.06 6.88 -39.87
N GLY A 169 -2.10 7.55 -40.50
CA GLY A 169 -2.28 8.19 -41.80
C GLY A 169 -2.35 7.18 -42.94
N ASP A 170 -2.57 7.68 -44.16
CA ASP A 170 -2.72 6.84 -45.36
C ASP A 170 -1.48 5.96 -45.63
N ASP A 171 -0.30 6.44 -45.25
CA ASP A 171 0.98 5.70 -45.37
C ASP A 171 1.15 4.55 -44.35
N GLN A 172 0.21 4.42 -43.40
CA GLN A 172 0.20 3.45 -42.27
C GLN A 172 1.36 3.54 -41.28
N ASN A 173 2.41 4.31 -41.58
CA ASN A 173 3.60 4.47 -40.76
C ASN A 173 3.50 5.68 -39.82
N THR A 174 2.77 6.72 -40.24
CA THR A 174 2.62 7.97 -39.51
C THR A 174 1.47 7.87 -38.51
N VAL A 175 1.75 8.09 -37.23
CA VAL A 175 0.73 8.21 -36.18
C VAL A 175 0.26 9.66 -36.11
N LEU A 176 -1.04 9.87 -36.33
CA LEU A 176 -1.68 11.20 -36.33
C LEU A 176 -2.26 11.59 -34.97
N GLY A 177 -2.47 10.59 -34.10
CA GLY A 177 -3.15 10.78 -32.83
C GLY A 177 -3.66 9.46 -32.26
N VAL A 178 -4.70 9.55 -31.44
CA VAL A 178 -5.31 8.39 -30.78
C VAL A 178 -6.82 8.45 -30.76
N ARG A 179 -7.42 7.26 -30.87
CA ARG A 179 -8.83 7.02 -30.66
C ARG A 179 -9.06 6.55 -29.22
N SER A 180 -10.15 7.00 -28.63
CA SER A 180 -10.50 6.74 -27.24
C SER A 180 -12.00 6.58 -27.05
N ASN A 181 -12.38 6.16 -25.84
CA ASN A 181 -13.76 6.09 -25.39
C ASN A 181 -13.92 7.04 -24.19
N THR A 182 -14.41 8.24 -24.45
CA THR A 182 -14.63 9.29 -23.45
C THR A 182 -16.01 9.12 -22.81
N LYS A 183 -16.08 9.20 -21.48
CA LYS A 183 -17.36 9.13 -20.77
C LYS A 183 -18.06 10.48 -20.83
N ASP A 184 -19.26 10.50 -21.40
CA ASP A 184 -20.14 11.66 -21.38
C ASP A 184 -20.57 11.97 -19.94
N ALA A 185 -20.29 13.19 -19.46
CA ALA A 185 -20.57 13.57 -18.08
C ALA A 185 -22.09 13.71 -17.80
N ALA A 186 -22.89 13.99 -18.82
CA ALA A 186 -24.33 14.17 -18.69
C ALA A 186 -25.09 12.84 -18.76
N THR A 187 -24.70 11.94 -19.66
CA THR A 187 -25.41 10.66 -19.85
C THR A 187 -24.74 9.48 -19.16
N GLY A 188 -23.45 9.59 -18.84
CA GLY A 188 -22.65 8.50 -18.29
C GLY A 188 -22.23 7.43 -19.31
N GLU A 189 -22.65 7.56 -20.57
CA GLU A 189 -22.30 6.65 -21.66
C GLU A 189 -20.89 6.92 -22.18
N LYS A 190 -20.22 5.88 -22.69
CA LYS A 190 -18.93 6.04 -23.38
C LYS A 190 -19.19 6.31 -24.86
N LYS A 191 -18.61 7.40 -25.38
CA LYS A 191 -18.63 7.74 -26.81
C LYS A 191 -17.22 7.68 -27.37
N GLU A 192 -17.11 7.27 -28.63
CA GLU A 192 -15.83 7.35 -29.34
C GLU A 192 -15.40 8.81 -29.47
N ASP A 193 -14.11 9.04 -29.27
CA ASP A 193 -13.50 10.36 -29.26
C ASP A 193 -12.08 10.27 -29.81
N TYR A 194 -11.59 11.38 -30.38
CA TYR A 194 -10.39 11.42 -31.19
C TYR A 194 -9.51 12.59 -30.75
N PHE A 195 -8.23 12.31 -30.51
CA PHE A 195 -7.25 13.29 -30.07
C PHE A 195 -6.07 13.29 -31.02
N PHE A 196 -5.74 14.45 -31.58
CA PHE A 196 -4.71 14.60 -32.60
C PHE A 196 -3.52 15.42 -32.09
N GLY A 197 -2.34 15.07 -32.57
CA GLY A 197 -1.17 15.89 -32.33
C GLY A 197 0.02 15.51 -33.20
N GLN A 198 0.96 16.45 -33.31
CA GLN A 198 2.18 16.26 -34.12
C GLN A 198 3.09 15.18 -33.54
N LEU A 199 3.00 14.94 -32.23
CA LEU A 199 3.67 13.86 -31.52
C LEU A 199 2.68 13.14 -30.60
N THR A 200 2.64 11.82 -30.68
CA THR A 200 1.90 10.96 -29.73
C THR A 200 2.89 10.23 -28.84
N ILE A 201 2.76 10.38 -27.52
CA ILE A 201 3.58 9.71 -26.50
C ILE A 201 2.71 8.70 -25.76
N ILE A 202 3.00 7.41 -25.93
CA ILE A 202 2.32 6.35 -25.19
C ILE A 202 3.05 6.06 -23.87
N ALA A 203 2.39 6.36 -22.75
CA ALA A 203 2.88 6.24 -21.38
C ALA A 203 1.92 5.42 -20.48
N ASP A 204 1.26 4.41 -21.04
CA ASP A 204 0.19 3.62 -20.40
C ASP A 204 0.66 2.51 -19.44
N GLY A 205 1.96 2.49 -19.12
CA GLY A 205 2.55 1.71 -18.03
C GLY A 205 2.99 0.29 -18.38
N TYR A 206 3.25 -0.52 -17.35
CA TYR A 206 3.89 -1.83 -17.52
C TYR A 206 3.03 -2.84 -18.30
N ALA A 207 1.70 -2.70 -18.26
CA ALA A 207 0.72 -3.52 -18.96
C ALA A 207 0.19 -2.82 -20.23
N SER A 208 1.08 -2.11 -20.93
CA SER A 208 0.78 -1.33 -22.12
C SER A 208 0.03 -2.14 -23.18
N LYS A 209 -1.05 -1.57 -23.74
CA LYS A 209 -1.81 -2.18 -24.84
C LYS A 209 -1.10 -2.01 -26.19
N PHE A 210 -0.36 -0.92 -26.34
CA PHE A 210 0.26 -0.50 -27.62
C PHE A 210 1.69 -1.02 -27.80
N ARG A 211 2.33 -1.52 -26.74
CA ARG A 211 3.73 -1.99 -26.80
C ARG A 211 4.00 -2.96 -27.95
N LYS A 212 3.07 -3.89 -28.21
CA LYS A 212 3.25 -4.94 -29.22
C LYS A 212 3.30 -4.40 -30.65
N GLU A 213 2.81 -3.19 -30.89
CA GLU A 213 2.90 -2.53 -32.20
C GLU A 213 4.33 -2.07 -32.53
N HIS A 214 5.18 -1.90 -31.51
CA HIS A 214 6.52 -1.33 -31.67
C HIS A 214 7.65 -2.22 -31.13
N ILE A 215 7.34 -3.15 -30.23
CA ILE A 215 8.31 -4.03 -29.58
C ILE A 215 7.82 -5.48 -29.71
N ALA A 216 8.54 -6.28 -30.49
CA ALA A 216 8.21 -7.68 -30.74
C ALA A 216 8.41 -8.57 -29.49
N GLN A 217 9.34 -8.20 -28.60
CA GLN A 217 9.63 -8.99 -27.42
C GLN A 217 8.56 -8.83 -26.34
N ALA A 218 7.90 -9.94 -25.99
CA ALA A 218 6.96 -9.97 -24.90
C ALA A 218 7.67 -9.95 -23.53
N PRO A 219 7.11 -9.26 -22.51
CA PRO A 219 7.62 -9.35 -21.14
C PRO A 219 7.52 -10.76 -20.59
N VAL A 220 8.56 -11.20 -19.88
CA VAL A 220 8.58 -12.48 -19.18
C VAL A 220 8.35 -12.24 -17.70
N VAL A 221 7.24 -12.76 -17.16
CA VAL A 221 6.97 -12.71 -15.71
C VAL A 221 7.90 -13.72 -15.01
N LYS A 222 8.70 -13.24 -14.06
CA LYS A 222 9.64 -14.08 -13.29
C LYS A 222 9.08 -14.49 -11.94
N SER A 223 8.44 -13.55 -11.26
CA SER A 223 7.85 -13.74 -9.94
C SER A 223 6.69 -12.75 -9.74
N LYS A 224 6.09 -12.78 -8.55
CA LYS A 224 5.05 -11.83 -8.14
C LYS A 224 5.39 -11.28 -6.76
N PHE A 225 5.26 -9.96 -6.59
CA PHE A 225 5.25 -9.37 -5.26
C PHE A 225 3.86 -9.45 -4.65
N TYR A 226 3.79 -9.97 -3.44
CA TYR A 226 2.63 -9.86 -2.55
C TYR A 226 2.91 -8.78 -1.53
N ALA A 227 2.02 -7.79 -1.46
CA ALA A 227 2.18 -6.65 -0.58
C ALA A 227 1.31 -6.78 0.68
N LEU A 228 1.88 -6.39 1.81
CA LEU A 228 1.15 -6.11 3.04
C LEU A 228 1.35 -4.63 3.39
N GLU A 229 0.33 -4.02 3.98
CA GLU A 229 0.43 -2.73 4.64
C GLU A 229 0.34 -3.00 6.14
N LEU A 230 1.44 -2.71 6.84
CA LEU A 230 1.56 -2.91 8.27
C LEU A 230 1.37 -1.57 8.96
N ILE A 231 0.48 -1.52 9.93
CA ILE A 231 0.17 -0.30 10.69
C ILE A 231 0.95 -0.34 12.00
N ASP A 232 1.62 0.76 12.33
CA ASP A 232 2.41 0.95 13.55
C ASP A 232 3.47 -0.15 13.77
N ALA A 233 4.04 -0.62 12.66
CA ALA A 233 5.09 -1.63 12.66
C ALA A 233 6.37 -1.11 13.33
N PRO A 234 6.90 -1.77 14.39
CA PRO A 234 8.19 -1.39 14.96
C PRO A 234 9.30 -1.73 13.95
N MET A 235 9.79 -0.70 13.27
CA MET A 235 10.90 -0.81 12.34
C MET A 235 12.23 -0.74 13.08
N PRO A 236 13.17 -1.68 12.89
CA PRO A 236 14.49 -1.70 13.54
C PRO A 236 15.32 -0.45 13.24
N SER A 237 15.17 0.12 12.05
CA SER A 237 15.87 1.33 11.63
C SER A 237 14.94 2.22 10.80
N PRO A 238 14.09 3.04 11.45
CA PRO A 238 13.19 3.96 10.75
C PRO A 238 13.94 4.83 9.75
N GLY A 239 13.31 5.13 8.61
CA GLY A 239 13.96 5.87 7.52
C GLY A 239 14.96 5.06 6.68
N TYR A 240 15.08 3.74 6.87
CA TYR A 240 15.84 2.86 5.97
C TYR A 240 14.92 1.79 5.34
N GLY A 241 15.15 1.50 4.05
CA GLY A 241 14.58 0.33 3.43
C GLY A 241 15.24 -0.93 3.97
N HIS A 242 14.48 -1.97 4.27
CA HIS A 242 14.99 -3.24 4.75
C HIS A 242 14.87 -4.27 3.64
N VAL A 243 15.94 -5.00 3.38
CA VAL A 243 15.96 -6.12 2.44
C VAL A 243 16.35 -7.36 3.23
N VAL A 244 15.44 -8.33 3.30
CA VAL A 244 15.67 -9.58 4.01
C VAL A 244 15.80 -10.70 2.99
N ILE A 245 16.96 -11.35 3.00
CA ILE A 245 17.34 -12.45 2.12
C ILE A 245 17.71 -13.62 3.03
N GLY A 246 17.09 -14.78 2.83
CA GLY A 246 17.37 -15.94 3.67
C GLY A 246 16.83 -17.21 3.03
N LYS A 247 16.11 -18.03 3.79
CA LYS A 247 15.43 -19.21 3.24
C LYS A 247 14.26 -18.84 2.33
N ALA A 248 13.60 -17.71 2.61
CA ALA A 248 12.62 -17.12 1.72
C ALA A 248 13.27 -16.35 0.57
N PHE A 249 12.54 -16.19 -0.53
CA PHE A 249 12.86 -15.20 -1.55
C PHE A 249 12.81 -13.78 -0.95
N PRO A 250 13.45 -12.78 -1.59
CA PRO A 250 13.66 -11.48 -0.98
C PRO A 250 12.37 -10.83 -0.47
N VAL A 251 12.43 -10.31 0.75
CA VAL A 251 11.37 -9.50 1.35
C VAL A 251 11.87 -8.08 1.52
N LEU A 252 11.13 -7.12 0.98
CA LEU A 252 11.42 -5.70 1.12
C LEU A 252 10.47 -5.09 2.14
N MET A 253 10.97 -4.27 3.05
CA MET A 253 10.14 -3.52 3.98
C MET A 253 10.58 -2.06 4.04
N TYR A 254 9.66 -1.13 3.94
CA TYR A 254 9.96 0.30 4.03
C TYR A 254 8.72 1.07 4.48
N GLN A 255 8.93 2.11 5.28
CA GLN A 255 7.84 3.02 5.67
C GLN A 255 7.35 3.77 4.43
N ILE A 256 6.04 3.92 4.28
CA ILE A 256 5.37 4.69 3.21
C ILE A 256 4.52 5.84 3.76
N GLY A 257 4.45 5.94 5.08
CA GLY A 257 3.77 6.97 5.86
C GLY A 257 4.32 6.99 7.28
N THR A 258 3.78 7.87 8.11
CA THR A 258 4.15 7.97 9.53
C THR A 258 3.77 6.70 10.30
N HIS A 259 2.68 6.04 9.92
CA HIS A 259 2.15 4.84 10.58
C HIS A 259 2.25 3.59 9.69
N GLU A 260 2.34 3.77 8.37
CA GLU A 260 2.24 2.70 7.40
C GLU A 260 3.61 2.21 6.93
N THR A 261 3.82 0.90 7.03
CA THR A 261 4.99 0.21 6.47
C THR A 261 4.55 -0.77 5.39
N ARG A 262 5.12 -0.63 4.20
CA ARG A 262 4.95 -1.61 3.13
C ARG A 262 5.88 -2.79 3.39
N ALA A 263 5.34 -4.00 3.28
CA ALA A 263 6.13 -5.21 3.09
C ALA A 263 5.83 -5.80 1.70
N LEU A 264 6.86 -6.03 0.89
CA LEU A 264 6.77 -6.70 -0.41
C LEU A 264 7.49 -8.04 -0.32
N ILE A 265 6.74 -9.12 -0.53
CA ILE A 265 7.20 -10.49 -0.43
C ILE A 265 7.30 -11.07 -1.84
N ASP A 266 8.52 -11.35 -2.29
CA ASP A 266 8.72 -11.99 -3.59
C ASP A 266 8.28 -13.45 -3.53
N VAL A 267 7.45 -13.86 -4.48
CA VAL A 267 6.99 -15.25 -4.62
C VAL A 267 7.18 -15.67 -6.08
N PRO A 268 8.21 -16.47 -6.37
CA PRO A 268 8.40 -17.03 -7.70
C PRO A 268 7.27 -17.97 -8.10
N ALA A 269 7.10 -18.13 -9.41
CA ALA A 269 6.10 -19.05 -9.94
C ALA A 269 6.48 -20.50 -9.61
N ASN A 270 5.47 -21.31 -9.26
CA ASN A 270 5.56 -22.77 -9.16
C ASN A 270 6.56 -23.31 -8.11
N ILE A 271 6.84 -22.56 -7.04
CA ILE A 271 7.63 -23.09 -5.92
C ILE A 271 6.81 -24.10 -5.08
N PRO A 272 7.40 -25.22 -4.63
CA PRO A 272 6.71 -26.22 -3.81
C PRO A 272 6.08 -25.65 -2.53
N GLU A 273 6.78 -24.70 -1.91
CA GLU A 273 6.42 -24.08 -0.63
C GLU A 273 5.19 -23.16 -0.72
N ALA A 274 4.83 -22.71 -1.93
CA ALA A 274 3.62 -21.93 -2.20
C ALA A 274 2.55 -22.73 -2.97
N SER A 275 2.70 -24.05 -3.04
CA SER A 275 1.70 -24.93 -3.66
C SER A 275 0.37 -24.93 -2.89
N PRO A 276 -0.77 -25.24 -3.55
CA PRO A 276 -2.04 -25.40 -2.84
C PRO A 276 -1.99 -26.40 -1.68
N ALA A 277 -1.23 -27.50 -1.84
CA ALA A 277 -1.02 -28.50 -0.80
C ALA A 277 -0.26 -27.95 0.43
N ALA A 278 0.63 -26.97 0.23
CA ALA A 278 1.37 -26.29 1.29
C ALA A 278 0.59 -25.09 1.90
N GLY A 279 -0.67 -24.88 1.53
CA GLY A 279 -1.48 -23.74 1.98
C GLY A 279 -1.37 -22.50 1.09
N GLY A 280 -0.82 -22.65 -0.12
CA GLY A 280 -0.67 -21.58 -1.10
C GLY A 280 0.29 -20.47 -0.64
N VAL A 281 0.12 -19.28 -1.21
CA VAL A 281 0.93 -18.10 -0.85
C VAL A 281 0.80 -17.73 0.63
N ARG A 282 -0.38 -17.92 1.23
CA ARG A 282 -0.57 -17.68 2.67
C ARG A 282 0.27 -18.65 3.52
N GLY A 283 0.29 -19.93 3.13
CA GLY A 283 1.15 -20.95 3.73
C GLY A 283 2.63 -20.59 3.59
N TYR A 284 3.06 -20.16 2.41
CA TYR A 284 4.43 -19.70 2.16
C TYR A 284 4.83 -18.52 3.07
N ILE A 285 3.99 -17.49 3.15
CA ILE A 285 4.23 -16.32 4.00
C ILE A 285 4.36 -16.75 5.46
N LYS A 286 3.42 -17.56 5.95
CA LYS A 286 3.42 -18.00 7.34
C LYS A 286 4.60 -18.90 7.69
N ASN A 287 4.90 -19.89 6.86
CA ASN A 287 5.79 -20.99 7.21
C ASN A 287 7.24 -20.76 6.78
N VAL A 288 7.50 -19.88 5.80
CA VAL A 288 8.83 -19.63 5.24
C VAL A 288 9.27 -18.18 5.44
N VAL A 289 8.38 -17.22 5.16
CA VAL A 289 8.72 -15.79 5.24
C VAL A 289 8.80 -15.31 6.69
N MET A 290 7.75 -15.52 7.50
CA MET A 290 7.71 -15.03 8.88
C MET A 290 8.91 -15.50 9.73
N PRO A 291 9.37 -16.77 9.66
CA PRO A 291 10.58 -17.19 10.39
C PRO A 291 11.88 -16.55 9.90
N THR A 292 11.91 -16.04 8.66
CA THR A 292 13.08 -15.37 8.07
C THR A 292 13.15 -13.90 8.50
N LEU A 293 12.03 -13.28 8.89
CA LEU A 293 12.01 -11.88 9.33
C LEU A 293 12.74 -11.67 10.67
N PRO A 294 13.31 -10.48 10.93
CA PRO A 294 13.88 -10.14 12.24
C PRO A 294 12.85 -10.30 13.37
N PRO A 295 13.26 -10.75 14.58
CA PRO A 295 12.34 -10.99 15.71
C PRO A 295 11.46 -9.79 16.06
N GLN A 296 11.98 -8.57 15.91
CA GLN A 296 11.24 -7.32 16.17
C GLN A 296 10.05 -7.11 15.22
N MET A 297 10.09 -7.69 14.02
CA MET A 297 9.06 -7.53 12.97
C MET A 297 8.01 -8.66 12.97
N ARG A 298 8.26 -9.76 13.68
CA ARG A 298 7.35 -10.91 13.80
C ARG A 298 6.06 -10.68 14.61
N PRO A 299 6.01 -9.83 15.68
CA PRO A 299 4.85 -9.74 16.57
C PRO A 299 3.61 -9.05 15.98
N LEU A 300 3.73 -8.39 14.82
CA LEU A 300 2.67 -7.56 14.23
C LEU A 300 1.44 -8.33 13.76
N THR A 301 1.54 -9.66 13.62
CA THR A 301 0.41 -10.50 13.26
C THR A 301 -0.35 -11.04 14.47
N SER A 302 0.23 -11.02 15.67
CA SER A 302 -0.25 -11.83 16.78
C SER A 302 -1.55 -11.34 17.38
N ILE A 303 -1.58 -10.12 17.90
CA ILE A 303 -2.71 -9.65 18.72
C ILE A 303 -3.95 -9.42 17.85
N ILE A 304 -3.77 -8.85 16.65
CA ILE A 304 -4.87 -8.61 15.72
C ILE A 304 -5.42 -9.93 15.17
N ASN A 305 -4.57 -10.91 14.78
CA ASN A 305 -5.09 -12.19 14.29
C ASN A 305 -5.72 -13.03 15.42
N VAL A 306 -5.13 -13.05 16.61
CA VAL A 306 -5.70 -13.75 17.77
C VAL A 306 -7.06 -13.17 18.11
N LEU A 307 -7.16 -11.85 18.20
CA LEU A 307 -8.38 -11.17 18.58
C LEU A 307 -9.44 -11.23 17.46
N ALA A 308 -9.06 -11.07 16.19
CA ALA A 308 -9.98 -11.20 15.07
C ALA A 308 -10.52 -12.64 14.94
N MET A 309 -9.68 -13.66 15.08
CA MET A 309 -10.12 -15.06 15.07
C MET A 309 -10.95 -15.42 16.31
N ALA A 310 -10.57 -14.94 17.49
CA ALA A 310 -11.30 -15.18 18.72
C ALA A 310 -12.66 -14.48 18.72
N LEU A 311 -12.75 -13.22 18.26
CA LEU A 311 -14.01 -12.49 18.12
C LEU A 311 -14.89 -13.09 17.01
N TYR A 312 -14.31 -13.48 15.87
CA TYR A 312 -15.07 -14.15 14.82
C TYR A 312 -15.65 -15.50 15.31
N ALA A 313 -14.83 -16.33 15.94
CA ALA A 313 -15.28 -17.60 16.53
C ALA A 313 -16.34 -17.37 17.63
N LEU A 314 -16.21 -16.27 18.39
CA LEU A 314 -17.16 -15.89 19.42
C LEU A 314 -18.50 -15.41 18.83
N PHE A 315 -18.49 -14.58 17.78
CA PHE A 315 -19.69 -13.96 17.21
C PHE A 315 -20.38 -14.77 16.10
N ALA A 316 -19.67 -15.65 15.40
CA ALA A 316 -20.20 -16.44 14.29
C ALA A 316 -20.79 -17.81 14.72
N ALA A 317 -20.64 -18.20 15.99
CA ALA A 317 -21.04 -19.52 16.47
C ALA A 317 -22.48 -19.55 17.03
N ASN A 318 -23.20 -20.63 16.71
CA ASN A 318 -24.61 -20.83 17.07
C ASN A 318 -24.84 -21.75 18.28
N ASP A 319 -23.78 -22.09 19.02
CA ASP A 319 -23.86 -23.01 20.17
C ASP A 319 -24.25 -22.28 21.47
N ARG A 320 -24.91 -22.99 22.41
CA ARG A 320 -25.43 -22.44 23.67
C ARG A 320 -24.31 -21.87 24.55
N GLN A 321 -23.16 -22.53 24.62
CA GLN A 321 -22.02 -22.06 25.42
C GLN A 321 -21.35 -20.81 24.81
N LEU A 322 -21.38 -20.67 23.48
CA LEU A 322 -20.82 -19.50 22.80
C LEU A 322 -21.75 -18.29 22.91
N ARG A 323 -23.07 -18.49 22.94
CA ARG A 323 -24.03 -17.43 23.30
C ARG A 323 -23.81 -16.91 24.72
N ALA A 324 -23.50 -17.77 25.68
CA ALA A 324 -23.14 -17.34 27.04
C ALA A 324 -21.88 -16.46 27.03
N LEU A 325 -20.85 -16.84 26.25
CA LEU A 325 -19.64 -16.03 26.07
C LEU A 325 -19.92 -14.69 25.36
N GLN A 326 -20.78 -14.66 24.34
CA GLN A 326 -21.21 -13.42 23.68
C GLN A 326 -21.89 -12.47 24.66
N MET A 327 -22.80 -12.98 25.48
CA MET A 327 -23.50 -12.20 26.51
C MET A 327 -22.52 -11.72 27.60
N GLY A 328 -21.58 -12.56 28.02
CA GLY A 328 -20.50 -12.19 28.93
C GLY A 328 -19.63 -11.07 28.37
N CYS A 329 -19.30 -11.13 27.07
CA CYS A 329 -18.51 -10.10 26.39
C CYS A 329 -19.26 -8.76 26.34
N PHE A 330 -20.55 -8.79 25.96
CA PHE A 330 -21.40 -7.59 25.95
C PHE A 330 -21.53 -6.95 27.34
N GLN A 331 -21.78 -7.76 28.38
CA GLN A 331 -21.86 -7.30 29.77
C GLN A 331 -20.51 -6.81 30.31
N TYR A 332 -19.41 -7.40 29.87
CA TYR A 332 -18.05 -6.94 30.20
C TYR A 332 -17.81 -5.52 29.69
N PHE A 333 -18.25 -5.21 28.46
CA PHE A 333 -18.15 -3.87 27.89
C PHE A 333 -19.09 -2.86 28.56
N GLN A 334 -20.33 -3.26 28.88
CA GLN A 334 -21.27 -2.39 29.61
C GLN A 334 -20.75 -1.95 30.99
N ARG A 335 -19.88 -2.76 31.62
CA ARG A 335 -19.24 -2.44 32.90
C ARG A 335 -18.03 -1.50 32.78
N GLY A 336 -17.76 -0.95 31.60
CA GLY A 336 -16.71 0.05 31.37
C GLY A 336 -15.34 -0.50 31.01
N HIS A 337 -15.21 -1.81 30.77
CA HIS A 337 -13.93 -2.45 30.44
C HIS A 337 -13.63 -2.50 28.93
N ALA A 338 -14.18 -1.59 28.13
CA ALA A 338 -14.04 -1.61 26.68
C ALA A 338 -12.73 -0.98 26.16
N SER A 339 -12.13 -0.03 26.90
CA SER A 339 -11.00 0.77 26.42
C SER A 339 -9.74 -0.05 26.09
N GLU A 340 -9.28 -0.91 27.01
CA GLU A 340 -8.10 -1.75 26.80
C GLU A 340 -8.30 -2.81 25.68
N PRO A 341 -9.44 -3.54 25.61
CA PRO A 341 -9.77 -4.38 24.46
C PRO A 341 -9.83 -3.63 23.13
N MET A 342 -10.36 -2.40 23.12
CA MET A 342 -10.39 -1.58 21.90
C MET A 342 -9.01 -1.07 21.50
N ALA A 343 -8.12 -0.80 22.45
CA ALA A 343 -6.72 -0.49 22.18
C ALA A 343 -5.95 -1.71 21.63
N LEU A 344 -6.25 -2.92 22.12
CA LEU A 344 -5.73 -4.19 21.56
C LEU A 344 -6.26 -4.43 20.13
N MET A 345 -7.54 -4.15 19.86
CA MET A 345 -8.15 -4.19 18.52
C MET A 345 -7.51 -3.21 17.55
N GLY A 346 -7.25 -1.99 18.03
CA GLY A 346 -6.67 -0.91 17.24
C GLY A 346 -5.16 -1.00 17.05
N GLY A 347 -4.50 -2.06 17.55
CA GLY A 347 -3.04 -2.18 17.48
C GLY A 347 -2.29 -1.16 18.35
N LEU A 348 -2.97 -0.46 19.26
CA LEU A 348 -2.37 0.56 20.13
C LEU A 348 -1.72 -0.08 21.38
N LEU A 349 -2.15 -1.28 21.76
CA LEU A 349 -1.60 -2.04 22.89
C LEU A 349 -1.06 -3.38 22.39
N HIS A 350 0.23 -3.66 22.61
CA HIS A 350 0.91 -4.85 22.09
C HIS A 350 1.26 -5.90 23.17
N GLN A 351 0.37 -6.14 24.14
CA GLN A 351 0.64 -7.01 25.31
C GLN A 351 -0.20 -8.29 25.30
N PRO A 352 0.37 -9.47 24.97
CA PRO A 352 -0.36 -10.75 24.96
C PRO A 352 -0.95 -11.17 26.31
N SER A 353 -0.31 -10.78 27.42
CA SER A 353 -0.81 -11.05 28.78
C SER A 353 -2.10 -10.30 29.09
N LYS A 354 -2.22 -9.04 28.64
CA LYS A 354 -3.45 -8.25 28.75
C LYS A 354 -4.57 -8.84 27.91
N LEU A 355 -4.26 -9.33 26.70
CA LEU A 355 -5.21 -10.04 25.86
C LEU A 355 -5.78 -11.30 26.55
N ALA A 356 -4.92 -12.12 27.17
CA ALA A 356 -5.34 -13.29 27.96
C ALA A 356 -6.21 -12.88 29.15
N TYR A 357 -5.81 -11.85 29.88
CA TYR A 357 -6.57 -11.35 31.01
C TYR A 357 -8.00 -10.96 30.64
N HIS A 358 -8.19 -10.15 29.59
CA HIS A 358 -9.54 -9.74 29.17
C HIS A 358 -10.36 -10.92 28.64
N PHE A 359 -9.75 -11.82 27.86
CA PHE A 359 -10.43 -12.98 27.31
C PHE A 359 -10.97 -13.91 28.42
N PHE A 360 -10.14 -14.26 29.41
CA PHE A 360 -10.58 -15.12 30.51
C PHE A 360 -11.51 -14.39 31.48
N SER A 361 -11.36 -13.08 31.67
CA SER A 361 -12.31 -12.28 32.45
C SER A 361 -13.73 -12.34 31.85
N VAL A 362 -13.84 -12.25 30.53
CA VAL A 362 -15.11 -12.45 29.81
C VAL A 362 -15.64 -13.87 29.99
N ALA A 363 -14.77 -14.89 29.92
CA ALA A 363 -15.16 -16.29 30.13
C ALA A 363 -15.72 -16.54 31.54
N PHE A 364 -15.06 -16.06 32.58
CA PHE A 364 -15.56 -16.20 33.95
C PHE A 364 -16.84 -15.39 34.19
N LEU A 365 -16.96 -14.20 33.59
CA LEU A 365 -18.19 -13.43 33.65
C LEU A 365 -19.36 -14.16 32.96
N ALA A 366 -19.11 -14.78 31.81
CA ALA A 366 -20.10 -15.59 31.11
C ALA A 366 -20.58 -16.78 31.95
N ILE A 367 -19.67 -17.48 32.62
CA ILE A 367 -20.00 -18.58 33.53
C ILE A 367 -20.90 -18.09 34.67
N TRP A 368 -20.54 -16.95 35.28
CA TRP A 368 -21.31 -16.35 36.36
C TRP A 368 -22.73 -15.96 35.92
N LEU A 369 -22.86 -15.29 34.78
CA LEU A 369 -24.16 -14.87 34.25
C LEU A 369 -25.04 -16.06 33.87
N ASN A 370 -24.46 -17.09 33.24
CA ASN A 370 -25.18 -18.32 32.90
C ASN A 370 -25.65 -19.06 34.16
N ALA A 371 -24.82 -19.13 35.21
CA ALA A 371 -25.21 -19.75 36.47
C ALA A 371 -26.34 -18.98 37.17
N LEU A 372 -26.29 -17.64 37.16
CA LEU A 372 -27.36 -16.80 37.71
C LEU A 372 -28.69 -17.03 36.98
N ASP A 373 -28.69 -17.00 35.64
CA ASP A 373 -29.89 -17.18 34.82
C ASP A 373 -30.57 -18.55 35.06
N LEU A 374 -29.75 -19.61 35.15
CA LEU A 374 -30.22 -20.97 35.46
C LEU A 374 -30.85 -21.09 36.87
N MET A 375 -30.32 -20.34 37.84
CA MET A 375 -30.77 -20.38 39.23
C MET A 375 -31.93 -19.43 39.53
N SER A 376 -32.09 -18.34 38.79
CA SER A 376 -33.14 -17.33 39.04
C SER A 376 -34.54 -17.72 38.53
N GLY A 377 -34.66 -18.74 37.68
CA GLY A 377 -35.92 -19.10 37.02
C GLY A 377 -36.91 -19.97 37.81
N SER A 378 -36.61 -20.41 39.04
CA SER A 378 -37.54 -21.27 39.82
C SER A 378 -37.19 -21.29 41.32
N ILE A 379 -38.20 -21.48 42.19
CA ILE A 379 -38.07 -21.64 43.66
C ILE A 379 -37.12 -22.81 44.03
N PHE A 380 -36.97 -23.78 43.13
CA PHE A 380 -36.04 -24.92 43.26
C PHE A 380 -34.74 -24.75 42.48
N GLY A 381 -34.34 -23.51 42.13
CA GLY A 381 -33.17 -23.22 41.30
C GLY A 381 -31.85 -23.84 41.77
N PHE A 382 -31.69 -24.07 43.09
CA PHE A 382 -30.52 -24.73 43.66
C PHE A 382 -30.34 -26.18 43.20
N LEU A 383 -31.42 -26.90 42.83
CA LEU A 383 -31.34 -28.26 42.28
C LEU A 383 -30.68 -28.29 40.90
N LYS A 384 -30.59 -27.15 40.19
CA LYS A 384 -29.88 -27.02 38.92
C LYS A 384 -28.40 -26.66 39.09
N ALA A 385 -27.88 -26.56 40.32
CA ALA A 385 -26.46 -26.27 40.57
C ALA A 385 -25.48 -27.27 39.90
N PRO A 386 -25.75 -28.59 39.86
CA PRO A 386 -24.89 -29.53 39.13
C PRO A 386 -24.84 -29.24 37.63
N LEU A 387 -25.97 -28.80 37.04
CA LEU A 387 -26.04 -28.43 35.63
C LEU A 387 -25.27 -27.13 35.34
N ALA A 388 -25.37 -26.14 36.23
CA ALA A 388 -24.61 -24.89 36.11
C ALA A 388 -23.08 -25.13 36.20
N LEU A 389 -22.65 -26.09 37.03
CA LEU A 389 -21.25 -26.49 37.13
C LEU A 389 -20.76 -27.15 35.82
N ILE A 390 -21.56 -28.05 35.25
CA ILE A 390 -21.27 -28.69 33.96
C ILE A 390 -21.16 -27.64 32.85
N ASP A 391 -22.14 -26.74 32.75
CA ASP A 391 -22.14 -25.66 31.76
C ASP A 391 -20.91 -24.75 31.95
N GLY A 392 -20.53 -24.44 33.19
CA GLY A 392 -19.34 -23.66 33.50
C GLY A 392 -18.05 -24.29 32.98
N ILE A 393 -17.89 -25.61 33.19
CA ILE A 393 -16.74 -26.38 32.67
C ILE A 393 -16.75 -26.38 31.14
N LEU A 394 -17.91 -26.59 30.51
CA LEU A 394 -18.03 -26.61 29.05
C LEU A 394 -17.74 -25.25 28.41
N ILE A 395 -18.20 -24.16 29.02
CA ILE A 395 -17.91 -22.78 28.59
C ILE A 395 -16.41 -22.50 28.67
N LEU A 396 -15.76 -22.84 29.80
CA LEU A 396 -14.33 -22.62 29.99
C LEU A 396 -13.49 -23.47 29.03
N TRP A 397 -13.90 -24.73 28.83
CA TRP A 397 -13.26 -25.63 27.87
C TRP A 397 -13.36 -25.10 26.45
N ARG A 398 -14.55 -24.67 26.00
CA ARG A 398 -14.73 -24.04 24.67
C ARG A 398 -13.88 -22.78 24.52
N ALA A 399 -13.90 -21.89 25.51
CA ALA A 399 -13.08 -20.68 25.50
C ALA A 399 -11.58 -21.02 25.36
N SER A 400 -11.12 -22.03 26.10
CA SER A 400 -9.72 -22.49 26.08
C SER A 400 -9.34 -23.14 24.75
N VAL A 401 -10.20 -23.97 24.15
CA VAL A 401 -9.97 -24.60 22.83
C VAL A 401 -9.90 -23.56 21.71
N VAL A 402 -10.66 -22.47 21.81
CA VAL A 402 -10.60 -21.37 20.85
C VAL A 402 -9.34 -20.53 21.04
N PHE A 403 -8.98 -20.23 22.29
CA PHE A 403 -7.96 -19.24 22.60
C PHE A 403 -6.54 -19.79 22.70
N LEU A 404 -6.35 -20.90 23.42
CA LEU A 404 -5.02 -21.43 23.73
C LEU A 404 -4.25 -21.87 22.49
N PRO A 405 -4.83 -22.55 21.47
CA PRO A 405 -4.08 -22.90 20.26
C PRO A 405 -3.66 -21.67 19.46
N VAL A 406 -4.46 -20.61 19.50
CA VAL A 406 -4.19 -19.36 18.79
C VAL A 406 -3.11 -18.58 19.53
N MET A 407 -3.18 -18.50 20.86
CA MET A 407 -2.16 -17.88 21.70
C MET A 407 -0.81 -18.62 21.65
N TRP A 408 -0.82 -19.96 21.71
CA TRP A 408 0.39 -20.78 21.66
C TRP A 408 1.13 -20.63 20.34
N ARG A 409 0.41 -20.55 19.22
CA ARG A 409 0.96 -20.34 17.87
C ARG A 409 1.61 -18.98 17.66
N GLU A 410 1.41 -18.07 18.61
CA GLU A 410 1.84 -16.67 18.48
C GLU A 410 2.91 -16.29 19.50
N LEU A 411 3.07 -17.10 20.56
CA LEU A 411 4.15 -16.97 21.53
C LEU A 411 5.37 -17.84 21.18
N ASN A 412 5.19 -18.87 20.34
CA ASN A 412 6.22 -19.77 19.81
C ASN A 412 6.20 -19.73 18.28
#